data_AF-A0A1C6SFM5-F1
#
_entry.id   AF-A0A1C6SFM5-F1
#
_cell.length_a   1.000
_cell.length_b   1.000
_cell.length_c   1.000
_cell.angle_alpha   90.00
_cell.angle_beta   90.00
_cell.angle_gamma   90.00
#
_symmetry.space_group_name_H-M   'P 1'
#
loop_
_entity.id
_entity.type
_entity.pdbx_description
1 polymer ?
#
loop_
_entity_poly.entity_id
_entity_poly.type
_entity_poly.pdbx_seq_one_letter_code
_entity_poly.pdbx_strand_id
1 'polypeptide(L)'
;MIDIVNQLSAIHRQVTREPSESGETVTVLLRRDYDAPIDDVWHAVTDPERLRRWFLPVSGDLRVGGKFQLEGNAGGEILTCEPPRLLRVTFGAPTSLVELRLSATDEDATALELVHTAPVDLAGSGAGALYVGPGWDGALLSLALFVPGEVSDDPVAAANSPEGQEFSRGSVHAWVDVVTASGTASPEEITAATAVSLAQFAPDVATAERQD
;
A
#
# COMPACT_ATOMS: atom_id res chain seq x y z
N MET A 1 0.28 13.00 18.15
CA MET A 1 1.41 12.07 17.97
C MET A 1 0.80 10.75 17.57
N ILE A 2 1.23 10.17 16.45
CA ILE A 2 0.68 8.93 15.92
C ILE A 2 1.08 7.78 16.85
N ASP A 3 0.13 6.95 17.27
CA ASP A 3 0.42 5.72 17.99
C ASP A 3 0.86 4.63 16.99
N ILE A 4 2.15 4.63 16.68
CA ILE A 4 2.72 3.79 15.62
C ILE A 4 2.43 2.30 15.82
N VAL A 5 2.51 1.81 17.07
CA VAL A 5 2.28 0.39 17.37
C VAL A 5 0.84 0.00 17.06
N ASN A 6 -0.12 0.81 17.48
CA ASN A 6 -1.54 0.57 17.18
C ASN A 6 -1.81 0.71 15.68
N GLN A 7 -1.23 1.68 15.00
CA GLN A 7 -1.40 1.86 13.55
C GLN A 7 -0.83 0.69 12.73
N LEU A 8 0.30 0.12 13.13
CA LEU A 8 0.89 -1.04 12.47
C LEU A 8 0.04 -2.30 12.70
N SER A 9 -0.47 -2.47 13.92
CA SER A 9 -1.29 -3.63 14.32
C SER A 9 -2.68 -3.61 13.70
N ALA A 10 -3.19 -2.44 13.33
CA ALA A 10 -4.47 -2.27 12.64
C ALA A 10 -4.48 -2.77 11.19
N ILE A 11 -3.32 -3.12 10.63
CA ILE A 11 -3.19 -3.60 9.24
C ILE A 11 -2.90 -5.10 9.26
N HIS A 12 -3.83 -5.88 8.71
CA HIS A 12 -3.59 -7.28 8.40
C HIS A 12 -2.83 -7.41 7.09
N ARG A 13 -1.79 -8.25 7.07
CA ARG A 13 -0.86 -8.39 5.94
C ARG A 13 -0.69 -9.85 5.57
N GLN A 14 -0.66 -10.14 4.28
CA GLN A 14 -0.37 -11.46 3.75
C GLN A 14 0.48 -11.34 2.48
N VAL A 15 1.33 -12.34 2.27
CA VAL A 15 1.97 -12.58 0.98
C VAL A 15 1.76 -14.03 0.60
N THR A 16 1.39 -14.27 -0.64
CA THR A 16 1.31 -15.61 -1.22
C THR A 16 2.11 -15.66 -2.51
N ARG A 17 2.58 -16.86 -2.85
CA ARG A 17 3.18 -17.18 -4.14
C ARG A 17 2.44 -18.39 -4.68
N GLU A 18 1.77 -18.22 -5.81
CA GLU A 18 0.84 -19.22 -6.35
C GLU A 18 1.08 -19.44 -7.85
N PRO A 19 0.85 -20.66 -8.36
CA PRO A 19 0.82 -20.91 -9.80
C PRO A 19 -0.30 -20.12 -10.47
N SER A 20 -0.05 -19.61 -11.66
CA SER A 20 -1.00 -18.93 -12.53
C SER A 20 -0.85 -19.39 -13.98
N GLU A 21 -1.79 -19.00 -14.86
CA GLU A 21 -1.75 -19.40 -16.27
C GLU A 21 -0.46 -18.95 -16.99
N SER A 22 0.15 -17.87 -16.53
CA SER A 22 1.37 -17.29 -17.10
C SER A 22 2.65 -17.64 -16.33
N GLY A 23 2.60 -18.58 -15.37
CA GLY A 23 3.76 -18.98 -14.57
C GLY A 23 3.46 -18.97 -13.08
N GLU A 24 4.23 -18.20 -12.31
CA GLU A 24 3.96 -17.97 -10.89
C GLU A 24 3.69 -16.49 -10.63
N THR A 25 2.92 -16.24 -9.58
CA THR A 25 2.47 -14.92 -9.21
C THR A 25 2.70 -14.68 -7.73
N VAL A 26 3.21 -13.51 -7.40
CA VAL A 26 3.32 -13.01 -6.03
C VAL A 26 2.16 -12.06 -5.76
N THR A 27 1.45 -12.32 -4.67
CA THR A 27 0.30 -11.53 -4.25
C THR A 27 0.57 -10.95 -2.88
N VAL A 28 0.51 -9.63 -2.78
CA VAL A 28 0.56 -8.85 -1.54
C VAL A 28 -0.86 -8.44 -1.20
N LEU A 29 -1.31 -8.76 0.01
CA LEU A 29 -2.63 -8.43 0.49
C LEU A 29 -2.54 -7.62 1.78
N LEU A 30 -3.33 -6.55 1.85
CA LEU A 30 -3.51 -5.73 3.03
C LEU A 30 -5.00 -5.61 3.33
N ARG A 31 -5.37 -5.64 4.61
CA ARG A 31 -6.72 -5.29 5.07
C ARG A 31 -6.65 -4.32 6.24
N ARG A 32 -7.56 -3.36 6.25
CA ARG A 32 -7.75 -2.41 7.34
C ARG A 32 -9.20 -1.96 7.42
N ASP A 33 -9.71 -1.82 8.63
CA ASP A 33 -11.03 -1.26 8.90
C ASP A 33 -10.94 0.26 9.13
N TYR A 34 -11.99 0.95 8.71
CA TYR A 34 -12.16 2.40 8.83
C TYR A 34 -13.50 2.72 9.47
N ASP A 35 -13.48 3.62 10.46
CA ASP A 35 -14.67 4.16 11.11
C ASP A 35 -15.31 5.27 10.24
N ALA A 36 -15.73 4.89 9.03
CA ALA A 36 -16.54 5.73 8.16
C ALA A 36 -17.44 4.91 7.22
N PRO A 37 -18.55 5.50 6.75
CA PRO A 37 -19.40 4.90 5.73
C PRO A 37 -18.64 4.57 4.44
N ILE A 38 -19.06 3.50 3.77
CA ILE A 38 -18.41 3.00 2.55
C ILE A 38 -18.34 4.04 1.44
N ASP A 39 -19.36 4.87 1.29
CA ASP A 39 -19.39 5.93 0.27
C ASP A 39 -18.32 7.00 0.55
N ASP A 40 -18.08 7.34 1.82
CA ASP A 40 -17.05 8.30 2.21
C ASP A 40 -15.64 7.76 1.95
N VAL A 41 -15.39 6.49 2.28
CA VAL A 41 -14.12 5.81 1.98
C VAL A 41 -13.94 5.67 0.47
N TRP A 42 -14.98 5.29 -0.27
CA TRP A 42 -14.95 5.18 -1.73
C TRP A 42 -14.58 6.51 -2.39
N HIS A 43 -15.25 7.60 -2.00
CA HIS A 43 -14.92 8.93 -2.51
C HIS A 43 -13.49 9.35 -2.10
N ALA A 44 -13.01 8.97 -0.91
CA ALA A 44 -11.65 9.28 -0.49
C ALA A 44 -10.59 8.63 -1.39
N VAL A 45 -10.87 7.44 -1.94
CA VAL A 45 -9.94 6.67 -2.78
C VAL A 45 -10.16 6.81 -4.29
N THR A 46 -11.23 7.49 -4.73
CA THR A 46 -11.56 7.64 -6.17
C THR A 46 -11.70 9.08 -6.65
N ASP A 47 -12.01 10.03 -5.77
CA ASP A 47 -12.09 11.46 -6.14
C ASP A 47 -10.67 12.07 -6.16
N PRO A 48 -10.19 12.58 -7.31
CA PRO A 48 -8.87 13.21 -7.41
C PRO A 48 -8.64 14.36 -6.44
N GLU A 49 -9.70 15.15 -6.16
CA GLU A 49 -9.62 16.28 -5.23
C GLU A 49 -9.48 15.83 -3.78
N ARG A 50 -9.97 14.63 -3.46
CA ARG A 50 -9.78 14.02 -2.13
C ARG A 50 -8.46 13.28 -2.04
N LEU A 51 -8.09 12.51 -3.06
CA LEU A 51 -6.83 11.75 -3.13
C LEU A 51 -5.61 12.64 -2.88
N ARG A 52 -5.53 13.82 -3.52
CA ARG A 52 -4.40 14.74 -3.35
C ARG A 52 -4.22 15.27 -1.93
N ARG A 53 -5.22 15.12 -1.05
CA ARG A 53 -5.19 15.60 0.34
C ARG A 53 -4.57 14.60 1.31
N TRP A 54 -4.35 13.35 0.91
CA TRP A 54 -3.79 12.31 1.80
C TRP A 54 -2.87 11.30 1.11
N PHE A 55 -2.97 11.17 -0.22
CA PHE A 55 -2.14 10.29 -1.03
C PHE A 55 -1.29 11.11 -2.00
N LEU A 56 -1.47 10.92 -3.31
CA LEU A 56 -0.78 11.64 -4.37
C LEU A 56 -1.79 12.25 -5.34
N PRO A 57 -1.47 13.41 -5.94
CA PRO A 57 -2.24 13.92 -7.06
C PRO A 57 -2.30 12.89 -8.19
N VAL A 58 -3.48 12.74 -8.78
CA VAL A 58 -3.73 11.82 -9.89
C VAL A 58 -4.26 12.60 -11.10
N SER A 59 -3.78 12.24 -12.29
CA SER A 59 -4.21 12.83 -13.55
C SER A 59 -4.47 11.75 -14.61
N GLY A 60 -5.21 12.10 -15.67
CA GLY A 60 -5.46 11.23 -16.81
C GLY A 60 -6.95 11.12 -17.18
N ASP A 61 -7.28 10.04 -17.89
CA ASP A 61 -8.65 9.69 -18.28
C ASP A 61 -9.23 8.73 -17.23
N LEU A 62 -9.83 9.28 -16.18
CA LEU A 62 -10.23 8.55 -14.97
C LEU A 62 -11.58 7.83 -15.13
N ARG A 63 -11.66 6.97 -16.14
CA ARG A 63 -12.80 6.08 -16.43
C ARG A 63 -12.28 4.70 -16.83
N VAL A 64 -13.15 3.70 -16.82
CA VAL A 64 -12.81 2.34 -17.30
C VAL A 64 -12.25 2.39 -18.73
N GLY A 65 -11.13 1.71 -18.95
CA GLY A 65 -10.32 1.71 -20.16
C GLY A 65 -9.45 2.95 -20.36
N GLY A 66 -9.54 3.92 -19.46
CA GLY A 66 -8.71 5.12 -19.44
C GLY A 66 -7.42 4.94 -18.63
N LYS A 67 -6.46 5.84 -18.83
CA LYS A 67 -5.15 5.81 -18.17
C LYS A 67 -5.09 6.82 -17.03
N PHE A 68 -4.40 6.46 -15.95
CA PHE A 68 -4.10 7.35 -14.84
C PHE A 68 -2.58 7.45 -14.62
N GLN A 69 -2.17 8.54 -13.96
CA GLN A 69 -0.80 8.76 -13.52
C GLN A 69 -0.80 9.41 -12.14
N LEU A 70 -0.11 8.80 -11.17
CA LEU A 70 0.19 9.41 -9.88
C LEU A 70 1.46 10.25 -10.02
N GLU A 71 1.46 11.49 -9.52
CA GLU A 71 2.62 12.37 -9.63
C GLU A 71 3.85 11.78 -8.91
N GLY A 72 4.99 11.71 -9.62
CA GLY A 72 6.23 11.15 -9.08
C GLY A 72 6.21 9.64 -8.81
N ASN A 73 5.16 8.92 -9.24
CA ASN A 73 4.96 7.51 -8.92
C ASN A 73 4.42 6.73 -10.14
N ALA A 74 3.82 5.56 -9.93
CA ALA A 74 3.31 4.71 -10.98
C ALA A 74 2.05 5.29 -11.65
N GLY A 75 1.92 4.99 -12.95
CA GLY A 75 0.66 5.12 -13.68
C GLY A 75 0.14 3.76 -14.11
N GLY A 76 -1.01 3.76 -14.79
CA GLY A 76 -1.63 2.53 -15.26
C GLY A 76 -2.94 2.78 -16.01
N GLU A 77 -3.72 1.72 -16.15
CA GLU A 77 -5.02 1.69 -16.82
C GLU A 77 -6.09 1.24 -15.82
N ILE A 78 -7.26 1.88 -15.87
CA ILE A 78 -8.42 1.50 -15.06
C ILE A 78 -9.15 0.36 -15.76
N LEU A 79 -9.07 -0.84 -15.19
CA LEU A 79 -9.64 -2.06 -15.76
C LEU A 79 -11.10 -2.25 -15.33
N THR A 80 -11.42 -1.94 -14.07
CA THR A 80 -12.75 -2.11 -13.50
C THR A 80 -12.99 -1.03 -12.46
N CYS A 81 -14.19 -0.46 -12.46
CA CYS A 81 -14.63 0.51 -11.46
C CYS A 81 -16.13 0.29 -11.22
N GLU A 82 -16.46 -0.29 -10.07
CA GLU A 82 -17.81 -0.62 -9.63
C GLU A 82 -18.07 0.06 -8.28
N PRO A 83 -18.51 1.33 -8.28
CA PRO A 83 -18.81 2.06 -7.05
C PRO A 83 -19.87 1.37 -6.18
N PRO A 84 -19.76 1.44 -4.84
CA PRO A 84 -18.62 1.93 -4.05
C PRO A 84 -17.67 0.79 -3.63
N ARG A 85 -17.57 -0.30 -4.40
CA ARG A 85 -17.06 -1.58 -3.91
C ARG A 85 -15.75 -2.04 -4.52
N LEU A 86 -15.47 -1.75 -5.79
CA LEU A 86 -14.34 -2.36 -6.49
C LEU A 86 -13.67 -1.38 -7.45
N LEU A 87 -12.37 -1.18 -7.27
CA LEU A 87 -11.49 -0.54 -8.23
C LEU A 87 -10.34 -1.49 -8.58
N ARG A 88 -10.14 -1.77 -9.87
CA ARG A 88 -9.06 -2.61 -10.35
C ARG A 88 -8.28 -1.89 -11.44
N VAL A 89 -6.96 -1.84 -11.28
CA VAL A 89 -6.06 -1.09 -12.16
C VAL A 89 -4.79 -1.89 -12.46
N THR A 90 -4.15 -1.60 -13.60
CA THR A 90 -2.71 -1.90 -13.74
C THR A 90 -1.89 -0.87 -12.97
N PHE A 91 -0.68 -1.21 -12.56
CA PHE A 91 0.14 -0.34 -11.71
C PHE A 91 1.62 -0.46 -12.05
N GLY A 92 2.17 0.52 -12.76
CA GLY A 92 3.59 0.57 -13.16
C GLY A 92 3.97 -0.39 -14.30
N ALA A 93 3.29 -1.53 -14.41
CA ALA A 93 3.45 -2.48 -15.51
C ALA A 93 2.10 -3.10 -15.91
N PRO A 94 1.90 -3.51 -17.18
CA PRO A 94 0.64 -4.09 -17.64
C PRO A 94 0.20 -5.37 -16.91
N THR A 95 1.16 -6.13 -16.38
CA THR A 95 0.93 -7.38 -15.64
C THR A 95 0.94 -7.20 -14.12
N SER A 96 1.18 -5.99 -13.63
CA SER A 96 1.11 -5.67 -12.20
C SER A 96 -0.25 -5.07 -11.91
N LEU A 97 -1.04 -5.72 -11.06
CA LEU A 97 -2.45 -5.44 -10.86
C LEU A 97 -2.72 -5.04 -9.42
N VAL A 98 -3.37 -3.91 -9.23
CA VAL A 98 -3.89 -3.48 -7.93
C VAL A 98 -5.40 -3.58 -7.96
N GLU A 99 -5.96 -4.26 -6.97
CA GLU A 99 -7.38 -4.37 -6.75
C GLU A 99 -7.72 -3.89 -5.34
N LEU A 100 -8.60 -2.90 -5.25
CA LEU A 100 -9.13 -2.35 -4.01
C LEU A 100 -10.60 -2.75 -3.90
N ARG A 101 -10.95 -3.43 -2.80
CA ARG A 101 -12.30 -3.85 -2.46
C ARG A 101 -12.76 -3.18 -1.18
N LEU A 102 -13.97 -2.64 -1.18
CA LEU A 102 -14.63 -2.10 0.01
C LEU A 102 -15.86 -2.92 0.37
N SER A 103 -16.03 -3.18 1.67
CA SER A 103 -17.21 -3.84 2.23
C SER A 103 -17.69 -3.07 3.45
N ALA A 104 -18.95 -2.67 3.47
CA ALA A 104 -19.59 -2.13 4.67
C ALA A 104 -19.69 -3.24 5.72
N THR A 105 -19.14 -2.99 6.90
CA THR A 105 -19.22 -3.89 8.06
C THR A 105 -20.29 -3.43 9.06
N ASP A 106 -20.62 -2.14 9.04
CA ASP A 106 -21.75 -1.50 9.73
C ASP A 106 -22.16 -0.22 8.94
N GLU A 107 -23.10 0.59 9.47
CA GLU A 107 -23.53 1.88 8.90
C GLU A 107 -22.35 2.86 8.75
N ASP A 108 -21.53 2.98 9.79
CA ASP A 108 -20.38 3.90 9.87
C ASP A 108 -19.03 3.15 9.85
N ALA A 109 -18.98 1.93 9.31
CA ALA A 109 -17.76 1.12 9.30
C ALA A 109 -17.52 0.42 7.96
N THR A 110 -16.29 0.47 7.48
CA THR A 110 -15.86 -0.08 6.19
C THR A 110 -14.58 -0.88 6.31
N ALA A 111 -14.60 -2.13 5.84
CA ALA A 111 -13.41 -2.92 5.60
C ALA A 111 -12.86 -2.63 4.20
N LEU A 112 -11.59 -2.22 4.13
CA LEU A 112 -10.83 -2.08 2.90
C LEU A 112 -9.87 -3.25 2.76
N GLU A 113 -9.90 -3.90 1.59
CA GLU A 113 -8.92 -4.89 1.17
C GLU A 113 -8.19 -4.38 -0.07
N LEU A 114 -6.86 -4.36 -0.02
CA LEU A 114 -6.00 -4.05 -1.15
C LEU A 114 -5.18 -5.28 -1.51
N VAL A 115 -5.23 -5.67 -2.78
CA VAL A 115 -4.47 -6.78 -3.33
C VAL A 115 -3.59 -6.27 -4.47
N HIS A 116 -2.27 -6.41 -4.32
CA HIS A 116 -1.30 -6.11 -5.37
C HIS A 116 -0.66 -7.41 -5.86
N THR A 117 -0.87 -7.72 -7.13
CA THR A 117 -0.48 -8.98 -7.76
C THR A 117 0.51 -8.72 -8.89
N ALA A 118 1.62 -9.44 -8.92
CA ALA A 118 2.61 -9.34 -10.00
C ALA A 118 3.21 -10.72 -10.34
N PRO A 119 3.57 -10.98 -11.61
CA PRO A 119 4.35 -12.16 -11.97
C PRO A 119 5.67 -12.25 -11.20
N VAL A 120 6.12 -13.45 -10.88
CA VAL A 120 7.41 -13.68 -10.21
C VAL A 120 8.57 -13.06 -11.01
N ASP A 121 8.52 -13.05 -12.33
CA ASP A 121 9.55 -12.41 -13.16
C ASP A 121 9.71 -10.90 -12.89
N LEU A 122 8.64 -10.24 -12.43
CA LEU A 122 8.67 -8.84 -12.02
C LEU A 122 8.98 -8.69 -10.52
N ALA A 123 8.40 -9.55 -9.68
CA ALA A 123 8.52 -9.47 -8.22
C ALA A 123 9.82 -10.09 -7.67
N GLY A 124 10.51 -10.94 -8.45
CA GLY A 124 11.65 -11.76 -8.05
C GLY A 124 11.25 -12.96 -7.19
N SER A 125 10.68 -12.72 -6.01
CA SER A 125 10.16 -13.73 -5.08
C SER A 125 9.12 -13.10 -4.15
N GLY A 126 8.68 -13.82 -3.11
CA GLY A 126 7.86 -13.23 -2.06
C GLY A 126 8.50 -12.03 -1.36
N ALA A 127 9.83 -11.92 -1.37
CA ALA A 127 10.56 -10.76 -0.85
C ALA A 127 10.23 -9.47 -1.63
N GLY A 128 9.69 -9.59 -2.86
CA GLY A 128 9.14 -8.46 -3.62
C GLY A 128 8.06 -7.69 -2.87
N ALA A 129 7.38 -8.33 -1.90
CA ALA A 129 6.42 -7.66 -1.02
C ALA A 129 7.06 -6.51 -0.22
N LEU A 130 8.35 -6.56 0.10
CA LEU A 130 9.04 -5.50 0.84
C LEU A 130 9.21 -4.21 0.01
N TYR A 131 9.11 -4.27 -1.32
CA TYR A 131 9.22 -3.06 -2.17
C TYR A 131 7.89 -2.30 -2.33
N VAL A 132 6.76 -2.96 -2.07
CA VAL A 132 5.42 -2.38 -2.30
C VAL A 132 4.57 -2.33 -1.03
N GLY A 133 4.70 -3.33 -0.16
CA GLY A 133 3.93 -3.49 1.07
C GLY A 133 4.04 -2.28 2.00
N PRO A 134 5.25 -1.81 2.34
CA PRO A 134 5.40 -0.63 3.19
C PRO A 134 4.83 0.66 2.59
N GLY A 135 4.90 0.81 1.26
CA GLY A 135 4.24 1.92 0.56
C GLY A 135 2.71 1.87 0.70
N TRP A 136 2.11 0.68 0.61
CA TRP A 136 0.68 0.49 0.83
C TRP A 136 0.28 0.68 2.29
N ASP A 137 1.09 0.20 3.26
CA ASP A 137 0.86 0.46 4.68
C ASP A 137 0.81 1.97 4.97
N GLY A 138 1.74 2.73 4.39
CA GLY A 138 1.78 4.19 4.49
C GLY A 138 0.52 4.83 3.92
N ALA A 139 0.04 4.37 2.76
CA ALA A 139 -1.21 4.85 2.19
C ALA A 139 -2.42 4.53 3.09
N LEU A 140 -2.51 3.32 3.64
CA LEU A 140 -3.59 2.94 4.54
C LEU A 140 -3.58 3.73 5.85
N LEU A 141 -2.41 4.06 6.38
CA LEU A 141 -2.25 4.99 7.50
C LEU A 141 -2.74 6.39 7.13
N SER A 142 -2.28 6.96 6.03
CA SER A 142 -2.68 8.30 5.60
C SER A 142 -4.19 8.40 5.39
N LEU A 143 -4.83 7.37 4.82
CA LEU A 143 -6.28 7.31 4.72
C LEU A 143 -6.96 7.28 6.10
N ALA A 144 -6.38 6.56 7.06
CA ALA A 144 -6.94 6.44 8.41
C ALA A 144 -6.88 7.73 9.21
N LEU A 145 -5.91 8.60 8.90
CA LEU A 145 -5.85 9.95 9.44
C LEU A 145 -6.81 10.89 8.68
N PHE A 146 -6.87 10.76 7.36
CA PHE A 146 -7.69 11.62 6.52
C PHE A 146 -9.19 11.49 6.76
N VAL A 147 -9.70 10.25 6.88
CA VAL A 147 -11.13 9.95 7.05
C VAL A 147 -11.77 10.67 8.25
N PRO A 148 -11.20 10.65 9.47
CA PRO A 148 -11.70 11.42 10.62
C PRO A 148 -11.41 12.93 10.52
N GLY A 149 -10.76 13.39 9.45
CA GLY A 149 -10.43 14.80 9.22
C GLY A 149 -9.06 15.25 9.73
N GLU A 150 -8.20 14.32 10.14
CA GLU A 150 -6.80 14.61 10.50
C GLU A 150 -5.97 14.75 9.22
N VAL A 151 -6.03 15.94 8.59
CA VAL A 151 -5.39 16.22 7.31
C VAL A 151 -4.08 16.98 7.51
N SER A 152 -3.00 16.51 6.90
CA SER A 152 -1.76 17.30 6.74
C SER A 152 -1.90 18.25 5.55
N ASP A 153 -1.40 19.48 5.69
CA ASP A 153 -1.32 20.42 4.56
C ASP A 153 -0.38 19.92 3.44
N ASP A 154 0.56 19.04 3.80
CA ASP A 154 1.46 18.35 2.86
C ASP A 154 1.59 16.87 3.27
N PRO A 155 0.83 15.96 2.62
CA PRO A 155 0.88 14.52 2.91
C PRO A 155 2.24 13.90 2.61
N VAL A 156 2.95 14.40 1.60
CA VAL A 156 4.27 13.89 1.21
C VAL A 156 5.30 14.28 2.27
N ALA A 157 5.27 15.52 2.74
CA ALA A 157 6.15 15.94 3.84
C ALA A 157 5.85 15.18 5.14
N ALA A 158 4.57 14.92 5.45
CA ALA A 158 4.19 14.14 6.64
C ALA A 158 4.70 12.70 6.57
N ALA A 159 4.60 12.03 5.42
CA ALA A 159 5.13 10.67 5.24
C ALA A 159 6.66 10.61 5.38
N ASN A 160 7.37 11.69 5.03
CA ASN A 160 8.82 11.80 5.14
C ASN A 160 9.32 12.34 6.50
N SER A 161 8.42 12.71 7.42
CA SER A 161 8.81 13.18 8.75
C SER A 161 9.49 12.05 9.56
N PRO A 162 10.21 12.37 10.66
CA PRO A 162 10.77 11.35 11.53
C PRO A 162 9.73 10.35 12.03
N GLU A 163 8.52 10.80 12.38
CA GLU A 163 7.42 9.94 12.80
C GLU A 163 6.89 9.06 11.65
N GLY A 164 6.80 9.62 10.44
CA GLY A 164 6.40 8.87 9.23
C GLY A 164 7.41 7.78 8.86
N GLN A 165 8.71 8.10 8.91
CA GLN A 165 9.78 7.13 8.66
C GLN A 165 9.87 6.06 9.76
N GLU A 166 9.56 6.40 11.01
CA GLU A 166 9.51 5.43 12.10
C GLU A 166 8.34 4.43 11.91
N PHE A 167 7.17 4.90 11.46
CA PHE A 167 6.09 4.00 11.04
C PHE A 167 6.53 3.12 9.87
N SER A 168 7.14 3.70 8.85
CA SER A 168 7.67 2.96 7.69
C SER A 168 8.67 1.88 8.10
N ARG A 169 9.60 2.18 9.01
CA ARG A 169 10.57 1.20 9.54
C ARG A 169 9.87 0.03 10.21
N GLY A 170 8.91 0.31 11.10
CA GLY A 170 8.09 -0.72 11.74
C GLY A 170 7.28 -1.54 10.74
N SER A 171 6.76 -0.90 9.68
CA SER A 171 6.08 -1.57 8.58
C SER A 171 7.01 -2.51 7.81
N VAL A 172 8.24 -2.09 7.49
CA VAL A 172 9.23 -2.98 6.85
C VAL A 172 9.45 -4.23 7.70
N HIS A 173 9.64 -4.09 9.00
CA HIS A 173 9.86 -5.23 9.89
C HIS A 173 8.62 -6.13 9.98
N ALA A 174 7.41 -5.56 10.04
CA ALA A 174 6.18 -6.35 9.99
C ALA A 174 6.07 -7.15 8.68
N TRP A 175 6.46 -6.57 7.54
CA TRP A 175 6.51 -7.30 6.28
C TRP A 175 7.60 -8.38 6.24
N VAL A 176 8.75 -8.18 6.89
CA VAL A 176 9.77 -9.23 7.06
C VAL A 176 9.19 -10.44 7.78
N ASP A 177 8.45 -10.22 8.87
CA ASP A 177 7.79 -11.30 9.61
C ASP A 177 6.78 -12.05 8.73
N VAL A 178 5.97 -11.32 7.96
CA VAL A 178 4.96 -11.91 7.04
C VAL A 178 5.62 -12.72 5.92
N VAL A 179 6.66 -12.19 5.27
CA VAL A 179 7.36 -12.91 4.20
C VAL A 179 8.06 -14.14 4.75
N THR A 180 8.71 -14.03 5.91
CA THR A 180 9.36 -15.16 6.60
C THR A 180 8.35 -16.27 6.92
N ALA A 181 7.21 -15.92 7.53
CA ALA A 181 6.17 -16.87 7.92
C ALA A 181 5.50 -17.53 6.71
N SER A 182 5.40 -16.84 5.57
CA SER A 182 4.80 -17.37 4.34
C SER A 182 5.65 -18.43 3.65
N GLY A 183 6.97 -18.45 3.87
CA GLY A 183 7.91 -19.32 3.16
C GLY A 183 8.05 -19.03 1.67
N THR A 184 7.65 -17.84 1.21
CA THR A 184 7.63 -17.46 -0.22
C THR A 184 8.95 -16.89 -0.76
N ALA A 185 9.96 -16.72 0.11
CA ALA A 185 11.29 -16.22 -0.22
C ALA A 185 12.36 -16.85 0.68
N SER A 186 13.62 -16.86 0.20
CA SER A 186 14.75 -17.33 1.01
C SER A 186 15.19 -16.30 2.06
N PRO A 187 15.87 -16.70 3.16
CA PRO A 187 16.40 -15.76 4.14
C PRO A 187 17.36 -14.72 3.55
N GLU A 188 18.13 -15.09 2.52
CA GLU A 188 19.06 -14.18 1.82
C GLU A 188 18.29 -13.12 1.03
N GLU A 189 17.24 -13.52 0.31
CA GLU A 189 16.36 -12.61 -0.42
C GLU A 189 15.67 -11.62 0.53
N ILE A 190 15.15 -12.12 1.65
CA ILE A 190 14.49 -11.30 2.68
C ILE A 190 15.48 -10.27 3.24
N THR A 191 16.69 -10.69 3.58
CA THR A 191 17.73 -9.80 4.13
C THR A 191 18.09 -8.69 3.13
N ALA A 192 18.32 -9.06 1.87
CA ALA A 192 18.65 -8.10 0.82
C ALA A 192 17.50 -7.11 0.55
N ALA A 193 16.27 -7.61 0.46
CA ALA A 193 15.09 -6.77 0.24
C ALA A 193 14.80 -5.86 1.45
N THR A 194 15.05 -6.31 2.67
CA THR A 194 14.90 -5.51 3.89
C THR A 194 15.80 -4.28 3.86
N ALA A 195 17.08 -4.46 3.52
CA ALA A 195 18.04 -3.36 3.47
C ALA A 195 17.64 -2.29 2.44
N VAL A 196 17.19 -2.72 1.26
CA VAL A 196 16.70 -1.83 0.19
C VAL A 196 15.42 -1.13 0.63
N SER A 197 14.47 -1.86 1.21
CA SER A 197 13.20 -1.34 1.69
C SER A 197 13.39 -0.27 2.78
N LEU A 198 14.29 -0.51 3.75
CA LEU A 198 14.61 0.49 4.77
C LEU A 198 15.24 1.75 4.16
N ALA A 199 16.17 1.59 3.22
CA ALA A 199 16.78 2.73 2.53
C ALA A 199 15.76 3.53 1.69
N GLN A 200 14.70 2.88 1.20
CA GLN A 200 13.64 3.52 0.43
C GLN A 200 12.62 4.24 1.31
N PHE A 201 12.14 3.60 2.38
CA PHE A 201 11.00 4.08 3.16
C PHE A 201 11.35 4.75 4.51
N ALA A 202 12.56 4.50 5.03
CA ALA A 202 13.04 5.08 6.29
C ALA A 202 14.54 5.44 6.23
N PRO A 203 14.99 6.20 5.20
CA PRO A 203 16.41 6.47 4.95
C PRO A 203 17.13 7.15 6.12
N ASP A 204 16.46 8.07 6.83
CA ASP A 204 17.09 8.88 7.87
C ASP A 204 17.19 8.09 9.18
N VAL A 205 16.17 7.30 9.51
CA VAL A 205 16.18 6.41 10.69
C VAL A 205 17.18 5.27 10.50
N ALA A 206 17.24 4.68 9.30
CA ALA A 206 18.20 3.61 8.99
C ALA A 206 19.67 4.10 8.98
N THR A 207 19.90 5.41 8.81
CA THR A 207 21.24 5.99 8.84
C THR A 207 21.70 6.30 10.26
N ALA A 208 20.79 6.67 11.17
CA ALA A 208 21.10 6.91 12.58
C ALA A 208 21.67 5.65 13.27
N GLU A 209 21.11 4.46 12.98
CA GLU A 209 21.58 3.19 13.57
C GLU A 209 22.98 2.74 13.08
N ARG A 210 23.48 3.26 11.95
CA ARG A 210 24.82 2.94 11.45
C ARG A 210 25.93 3.77 12.10
N GLN A 211 25.57 4.76 12.92
CA GLN A 211 26.52 5.67 13.58
C GLN A 211 26.73 5.36 15.06
N ASP A 212 25.96 4.42 15.62
CA ASP A 212 26.08 3.89 16.98
C ASP A 212 26.78 2.51 17.00
#